data_AF-A0A0P1ESX1-F1
#
_entry.id   AF-A0A0P1ESX1-F1
#
_cell.length_a   1.000
_cell.length_b   1.000
_cell.length_c   1.000
_cell.angle_alpha   90.00
_cell.angle_beta   90.00
_cell.angle_gamma   90.00
#
_symmetry.space_group_name_H-M   'P 1'
#
loop_
_entity.id
_entity.type
_entity.pdbx_description
1 polymer ?
#
loop_
_entity_poly.entity_id
_entity_poly.type
_entity_poly.pdbx_seq_one_letter_code
_entity_poly.pdbx_strand_id
1 'polypeptide(L)'
;MIKLAVCAAATTLTLALPATAQSLLGTWHCLDKDTEGQAVSTIEFKKNGIMLADMRITYFVPEFDVRARAKYKSRYNFTEEGILTDTPMRARILSFTADGEDISKGEEAKMLKEFLMKDDNVQAKVTTLTATDLIIRAEGRDIVCSRDAAYLGS
;
A
#
# COMPACT_ATOMS: atom_id res chain seq x y z
N MET A 1 -40.33 15.15 63.11
CA MET A 1 -39.23 15.57 62.24
C MET A 1 -38.61 14.32 61.61
N ILE A 2 -38.89 14.08 60.33
CA ILE A 2 -38.43 12.89 59.59
C ILE A 2 -37.25 13.33 58.71
N LYS A 3 -36.08 12.72 58.90
CA LYS A 3 -34.91 12.92 58.03
C LYS A 3 -34.95 11.88 56.91
N LEU A 4 -35.17 12.32 55.68
CA LEU A 4 -34.94 11.52 54.46
C LEU A 4 -33.43 11.42 54.22
N ALA A 5 -32.94 10.18 54.07
CA ALA A 5 -31.62 9.91 53.52
C ALA A 5 -31.76 9.76 51.99
N VAL A 6 -31.03 10.58 51.23
CA VAL A 6 -30.93 10.47 49.77
C VAL A 6 -29.75 9.56 49.45
N CYS A 7 -30.03 8.39 48.88
CA CYS A 7 -29.03 7.52 48.25
C CYS A 7 -28.55 8.18 46.95
N ALA A 8 -27.30 8.63 46.91
CA ALA A 8 -26.63 9.03 45.68
C ALA A 8 -26.03 7.81 45.00
N ALA A 9 -26.68 7.31 43.94
CA ALA A 9 -26.12 6.31 43.05
C ALA A 9 -25.12 6.99 42.10
N ALA A 10 -23.82 6.81 42.34
CA ALA A 10 -22.76 7.27 41.47
C ALA A 10 -22.76 6.42 40.17
N THR A 11 -23.24 7.02 39.08
CA THR A 11 -23.18 6.44 37.74
C THR A 11 -21.75 6.62 37.22
N THR A 12 -20.94 5.56 37.25
CA THR A 12 -19.62 5.55 36.60
C THR A 12 -19.81 5.57 35.09
N LEU A 13 -19.58 6.73 34.49
CA LEU A 13 -19.56 6.93 33.05
C LEU A 13 -18.29 6.25 32.48
N THR A 14 -18.43 5.04 31.94
CA THR A 14 -17.37 4.39 31.16
C THR A 14 -17.20 5.15 29.85
N LEU A 15 -16.22 6.06 29.80
CA LEU A 15 -15.74 6.68 28.57
C LEU A 15 -15.13 5.59 27.69
N ALA A 16 -15.91 5.04 26.75
CA ALA A 16 -15.36 4.25 25.66
C ALA A 16 -14.46 5.17 24.83
N LEU A 17 -13.15 4.96 24.91
CA LEU A 17 -12.20 5.59 23.99
C LEU A 17 -12.64 5.24 22.57
N PRO A 18 -12.78 6.23 21.66
CA PRO A 18 -13.11 5.93 20.27
C PRO A 18 -11.99 5.06 19.73
N ALA A 19 -12.34 3.85 19.30
CA ALA A 19 -11.46 3.05 18.47
C ALA A 19 -11.09 3.93 17.26
N THR A 20 -9.85 4.38 17.19
CA THR A 20 -9.36 5.10 16.02
C THR A 20 -9.56 4.18 14.84
N ALA A 21 -10.51 4.49 13.97
CA ALA A 21 -10.72 3.74 12.74
C ALA A 21 -9.38 3.67 12.02
N GLN A 22 -8.81 2.47 11.96
CA GLN A 22 -7.51 2.25 11.33
C GLN A 22 -7.68 2.62 9.86
N SER A 23 -6.91 3.60 9.41
CA SER A 23 -7.14 4.24 8.13
C SER A 23 -6.02 3.88 7.17
N LEU A 24 -6.42 3.44 5.98
CA LEU A 24 -5.52 3.27 4.85
C LEU A 24 -4.84 4.61 4.45
N LEU A 25 -5.47 5.74 4.76
CA LEU A 25 -5.03 7.08 4.34
C LEU A 25 -3.60 7.43 4.76
N GLY A 26 -2.89 8.17 3.92
CA GLY A 26 -1.52 8.63 4.14
C GLY A 26 -0.48 7.75 3.45
N THR A 27 0.78 7.91 3.86
CA THR A 27 1.93 7.27 3.22
C THR A 27 2.29 5.93 3.87
N TRP A 28 2.60 4.95 3.04
CA TRP A 28 3.09 3.63 3.39
C TRP A 28 4.34 3.33 2.58
N HIS A 29 5.30 2.67 3.20
CA HIS A 29 6.41 2.03 2.52
C HIS A 29 6.04 0.57 2.38
N CYS A 30 6.25 -0.02 1.21
CA CYS A 30 5.82 -1.38 0.91
C CYS A 30 6.94 -2.17 0.25
N LEU A 31 7.02 -3.45 0.60
CA LEU A 31 7.84 -4.47 -0.03
C LEU A 31 6.93 -5.53 -0.61
N ASP A 32 7.15 -5.79 -1.89
CA ASP A 32 6.52 -6.85 -2.65
C ASP A 32 7.63 -7.66 -3.29
N LYS A 33 7.70 -8.97 -3.01
CA LYS A 33 8.83 -9.81 -3.40
C LYS A 33 8.37 -11.22 -3.71
N ASP A 34 8.90 -11.76 -4.79
CA ASP A 34 8.72 -13.14 -5.19
C ASP A 34 10.05 -13.72 -5.75
N THR A 35 9.94 -14.78 -6.54
CA THR A 35 11.07 -15.45 -7.19
C THR A 35 11.60 -14.71 -8.43
N GLU A 36 10.79 -13.85 -9.04
CA GLU A 36 11.14 -13.11 -10.26
C GLU A 36 11.72 -11.73 -9.95
N GLY A 37 11.44 -11.17 -8.77
CA GLY A 37 11.99 -9.90 -8.36
C GLY A 37 11.43 -9.35 -7.06
N GLN A 38 11.63 -8.05 -6.90
CA GLN A 38 11.05 -7.27 -5.82
C GLN A 38 10.72 -5.85 -6.25
N ALA A 39 9.66 -5.28 -5.66
CA ALA A 39 9.31 -3.89 -5.74
C ALA A 39 9.30 -3.27 -4.34
N VAL A 40 10.11 -2.23 -4.15
CA VAL A 40 10.08 -1.36 -2.97
C VAL A 40 9.37 -0.07 -3.34
N SER A 41 8.24 0.19 -2.70
CA SER A 41 7.32 1.25 -3.09
C SER A 41 7.02 2.19 -1.94
N THR A 42 6.84 3.48 -2.24
CA THR A 42 6.19 4.43 -1.33
C THR A 42 4.82 4.76 -1.90
N ILE A 43 3.76 4.35 -1.22
CA ILE A 43 2.37 4.48 -1.63
C ILE A 43 1.67 5.52 -0.76
N GLU A 44 0.94 6.45 -1.36
CA GLU A 44 0.13 7.44 -0.66
C GLU A 44 -1.36 7.27 -1.03
N PHE A 45 -2.19 6.92 -0.05
CA PHE A 45 -3.64 6.88 -0.19
C PHE A 45 -4.26 8.21 0.23
N LYS A 46 -4.93 8.89 -0.71
CA LYS A 46 -5.53 10.21 -0.48
C LYS A 46 -7.02 10.10 -0.22
N LYS A 47 -7.52 11.02 0.63
CA LYS A 47 -8.95 11.14 0.96
C LYS A 47 -9.89 11.27 -0.24
N ASN A 48 -9.38 11.75 -1.38
CA ASN A 48 -10.15 11.90 -2.61
C ASN A 48 -10.17 10.63 -3.49
N GLY A 49 -9.76 9.47 -2.95
CA GLY A 49 -9.74 8.20 -3.67
C GLY A 49 -8.60 8.10 -4.69
N ILE A 50 -7.53 8.88 -4.55
CA ILE A 50 -6.33 8.77 -5.40
C ILE A 50 -5.23 8.03 -4.66
N MET A 51 -4.64 7.04 -5.33
CA MET A 51 -3.42 6.38 -4.89
C MET A 51 -2.25 6.86 -5.75
N LEU A 52 -1.13 7.20 -5.10
CA LEU A 52 0.13 7.52 -5.77
C LEU A 52 1.18 6.53 -5.31
N ALA A 53 2.01 6.02 -6.22
CA ALA A 53 3.15 5.18 -5.87
C ALA A 53 4.44 5.64 -6.56
N ASP A 54 5.54 5.64 -5.83
CA ASP A 54 6.92 5.73 -6.34
C ASP A 54 7.59 4.38 -6.07
N MET A 55 7.89 3.63 -7.13
CA MET A 55 8.28 2.22 -7.07
C MET A 55 9.70 2.06 -7.58
N ARG A 56 10.50 1.26 -6.86
CA ARG A 56 11.80 0.77 -7.30
C ARG A 56 11.71 -0.74 -7.47
N ILE A 57 11.90 -1.20 -8.69
CA ILE A 57 11.73 -2.60 -9.09
C ILE A 57 13.12 -3.16 -9.38
N THR A 58 13.40 -4.36 -8.86
CA THR A 58 14.61 -5.14 -9.14
C THR A 58 14.16 -6.51 -9.64
N TYR A 59 14.61 -6.91 -10.81
CA TYR A 59 14.32 -8.23 -11.36
C TYR A 59 15.47 -9.19 -11.06
N PHE A 60 15.16 -10.42 -10.70
CA PHE A 60 16.14 -11.47 -10.40
C PHE A 60 16.42 -12.28 -11.67
N VAL A 61 17.24 -11.71 -12.55
CA VAL A 61 17.74 -12.40 -13.74
C VAL A 61 19.14 -12.93 -13.41
N PRO A 62 19.42 -14.25 -13.55
CA PRO A 62 20.66 -14.89 -13.07
C PRO A 62 21.99 -14.30 -13.55
N GLU A 63 21.97 -13.41 -14.54
CA GLU A 63 23.17 -12.83 -15.17
C GLU A 63 23.08 -11.31 -15.38
N PHE A 64 21.93 -10.68 -15.10
CA PHE A 64 21.71 -9.26 -15.39
C PHE A 64 21.17 -8.52 -14.16
N ASP A 65 21.78 -7.38 -13.82
CA ASP A 65 21.25 -6.45 -12.83
C ASP A 65 20.22 -5.53 -13.48
N VAL A 66 18.95 -5.95 -13.41
CA VAL A 66 17.85 -5.26 -14.08
C VAL A 66 17.01 -4.49 -13.07
N ARG A 67 16.98 -3.16 -13.22
CA ARG A 67 16.33 -2.24 -12.26
C ARG A 67 15.47 -1.23 -12.97
N ALA A 68 14.28 -0.99 -12.44
CA ALA A 68 13.39 0.06 -12.92
C ALA A 68 12.93 0.99 -11.80
N ARG A 69 12.61 2.23 -12.15
CA ARG A 69 11.87 3.15 -11.29
C ARG A 69 10.65 3.66 -12.02
N ALA A 70 9.50 3.61 -11.38
CA ALA A 70 8.25 4.06 -11.97
C ALA A 70 7.44 4.89 -10.97
N LYS A 71 6.71 5.88 -11.51
CA LYS A 71 5.64 6.56 -10.78
C LYS A 71 4.29 6.10 -11.32
N TYR A 72 3.41 5.75 -10.41
CA TYR A 72 2.09 5.23 -10.71
C TYR A 72 1.01 6.06 -10.01
N LYS A 73 -0.12 6.22 -10.68
CA LYS A 73 -1.31 6.90 -10.16
C LYS A 73 -2.55 6.12 -10.57
N SER A 74 -3.42 5.87 -9.60
CA SER A 74 -4.72 5.25 -9.82
C SER A 74 -5.82 5.93 -9.00
N ARG A 75 -7.07 5.61 -9.34
CA ARG A 75 -8.19 5.76 -8.41
C ARG A 75 -8.27 4.48 -7.59
N TYR A 76 -8.43 4.57 -6.29
CA TYR A 76 -8.62 3.39 -5.44
C TYR A 76 -9.98 3.42 -4.75
N ASN A 77 -10.49 2.24 -4.44
CA ASN A 77 -11.62 2.05 -3.56
C ASN A 77 -11.25 1.02 -2.48
N PHE A 78 -11.69 1.27 -1.25
CA PHE A 78 -11.47 0.37 -0.13
C PHE A 78 -12.79 0.13 0.60
N THR A 79 -13.24 -1.12 0.63
CA THR A 79 -14.53 -1.49 1.21
C THR A 79 -14.40 -1.91 2.69
N GLU A 80 -15.54 -1.98 3.40
CA GLU A 80 -15.58 -2.40 4.80
C GLU A 80 -15.17 -3.87 4.98
N GLU A 81 -15.32 -4.70 3.94
CA GLU A 81 -14.87 -6.09 3.90
C GLU A 81 -13.36 -6.24 3.70
N GLY A 82 -12.62 -5.12 3.63
CA GLY A 82 -11.18 -5.11 3.45
C GLY A 82 -10.75 -5.32 2.00
N ILE A 83 -11.63 -5.09 1.02
CA ILE A 83 -11.28 -5.23 -0.40
C ILE A 83 -10.72 -3.90 -0.91
N LEU A 84 -9.49 -3.94 -1.44
CA LEU A 84 -8.82 -2.85 -2.12
C LEU A 84 -8.83 -3.12 -3.63
N THR A 85 -9.41 -2.20 -4.38
CA THR A 85 -9.33 -2.18 -5.84
C THR A 85 -8.72 -0.87 -6.30
N ASP A 86 -8.06 -0.90 -7.44
CA ASP A 86 -7.62 0.32 -8.08
C ASP A 86 -7.80 0.28 -9.60
N THR A 87 -7.89 1.47 -10.18
CA THR A 87 -8.04 1.67 -11.62
C THR A 87 -6.89 2.56 -12.10
N PRO A 88 -5.95 2.03 -12.89
CA PRO A 88 -4.82 2.78 -13.42
C PRO A 88 -5.24 4.07 -14.12
N MET A 89 -4.60 5.18 -13.77
CA MET A 89 -4.78 6.46 -14.47
C MET A 89 -3.54 6.88 -15.25
N ARG A 90 -2.36 6.60 -14.70
CA ARG A 90 -1.08 6.99 -15.30
C ARG A 90 0.08 6.20 -14.70
N ALA A 91 0.97 5.73 -15.56
CA ALA A 91 2.29 5.24 -15.23
C ALA A 91 3.36 6.03 -16.00
N ARG A 92 4.47 6.33 -15.33
CA ARG A 92 5.68 6.92 -15.92
C ARG A 92 6.90 6.15 -15.48
N ILE A 93 7.60 5.55 -16.43
CA ILE A 93 8.93 4.97 -16.21
C ILE A 93 9.91 6.14 -16.12
N LEU A 94 10.63 6.21 -15.00
CA LEU A 94 11.61 7.26 -14.70
C LEU A 94 13.03 6.82 -15.07
N SER A 95 13.34 5.55 -14.84
CA SER A 95 14.60 4.91 -15.23
C SER A 95 14.36 3.43 -15.44
N PHE A 96 15.12 2.82 -16.33
CA PHE A 96 15.16 1.38 -16.49
C PHE A 96 16.57 1.02 -16.98
N THR A 97 17.29 0.20 -16.22
CA THR A 97 18.65 -0.23 -16.55
C THR A 97 18.77 -1.73 -16.56
N ALA A 98 19.63 -2.26 -17.43
CA ALA A 98 20.15 -3.63 -17.41
C ALA A 98 21.68 -3.56 -17.42
N ASP A 99 22.34 -4.13 -16.41
CA ASP A 99 23.80 -4.05 -16.22
C ASP A 99 24.37 -2.63 -16.27
N GLY A 100 23.58 -1.66 -15.80
CA GLY A 100 23.93 -0.24 -15.80
C GLY A 100 23.68 0.49 -17.13
N GLU A 101 23.31 -0.21 -18.20
CA GLU A 101 22.90 0.41 -19.46
C GLU A 101 21.46 0.91 -19.39
N ASP A 102 21.21 2.14 -19.86
CA ASP A 102 19.87 2.74 -19.86
C ASP A 102 19.00 2.17 -21.00
N ILE A 103 18.00 1.37 -20.62
CA ILE A 103 16.99 0.77 -21.50
C ILE A 103 15.62 1.44 -21.35
N SER A 104 15.55 2.63 -20.72
CA SER A 104 14.27 3.33 -20.46
C SER A 104 13.47 3.75 -21.70
N LYS A 105 14.09 3.68 -22.89
CA LYS A 105 13.45 3.94 -24.19
C LYS A 105 13.21 2.67 -25.01
N GLY A 106 13.62 1.52 -24.51
CA GLY A 106 13.49 0.21 -25.13
C GLY A 106 12.06 -0.35 -25.05
N GLU A 107 11.89 -1.57 -25.55
CA GLU A 107 10.61 -2.26 -25.55
C GLU A 107 10.21 -2.69 -24.14
N GLU A 108 11.19 -3.02 -23.31
CA GLU A 108 11.05 -3.40 -21.90
C GLU A 108 10.34 -2.33 -21.10
N ALA A 109 10.71 -1.06 -21.30
CA ALA A 109 10.07 0.07 -20.65
C ALA A 109 8.62 0.27 -21.11
N LYS A 110 8.29 -0.05 -22.37
CA LYS A 110 6.91 -0.01 -22.86
C LYS A 110 6.10 -1.14 -22.25
N MET A 111 6.61 -2.37 -22.25
CA MET A 111 5.96 -3.53 -21.65
C MET A 111 5.70 -3.31 -20.15
N LEU A 112 6.67 -2.80 -19.40
CA LEU A 112 6.47 -2.45 -17.99
C LEU A 112 5.36 -1.40 -17.82
N LYS A 113 5.35 -0.36 -18.67
CA LYS A 113 4.30 0.65 -18.61
C LYS A 113 2.92 0.07 -18.93
N GLU A 114 2.82 -0.80 -19.94
CA GLU A 114 1.58 -1.47 -20.32
C GLU A 114 1.07 -2.37 -19.20
N PHE A 115 1.96 -3.15 -18.58
CA PHE A 115 1.66 -3.95 -17.41
C PHE A 115 1.07 -3.10 -16.27
N LEU A 116 1.73 -1.98 -15.92
CA LEU A 116 1.25 -1.07 -14.88
C LEU A 116 -0.05 -0.34 -15.24
N MET A 117 -0.39 -0.25 -16.52
CA MET A 117 -1.60 0.41 -17.00
C MET A 117 -2.74 -0.56 -17.30
N LYS A 118 -2.52 -1.86 -17.12
CA LYS A 118 -3.52 -2.89 -17.34
C LYS A 118 -4.58 -2.80 -16.25
N ASP A 119 -5.84 -2.63 -16.67
CA ASP A 119 -7.00 -2.71 -15.79
C ASP A 119 -7.56 -4.13 -15.86
N ASP A 120 -7.13 -4.98 -14.93
CA ASP A 120 -7.54 -6.38 -14.82
C ASP A 120 -8.63 -6.59 -13.76
N ASN A 121 -9.15 -5.52 -13.16
CA ASN A 121 -10.09 -5.57 -12.04
C ASN A 121 -9.58 -6.46 -10.87
N VAL A 122 -8.26 -6.52 -10.65
CA VAL A 122 -7.69 -7.26 -9.52
C VAL A 122 -8.26 -6.72 -8.21
N GLN A 123 -8.79 -7.64 -7.41
CA GLN A 123 -9.25 -7.35 -6.06
C GLN A 123 -8.21 -7.84 -5.07
N ALA A 124 -7.52 -6.89 -4.43
CA ALA A 124 -6.59 -7.19 -3.36
C ALA A 124 -7.34 -7.21 -2.02
N LYS A 125 -6.97 -8.13 -1.13
CA LYS A 125 -7.53 -8.20 0.22
C LYS A 125 -6.56 -7.62 1.23
N VAL A 126 -6.98 -6.61 1.98
CA VAL A 126 -6.26 -6.12 3.15
C VAL A 126 -6.49 -7.11 4.29
N THR A 127 -5.45 -7.85 4.66
CA THR A 127 -5.48 -8.88 5.71
C THR A 127 -5.02 -8.34 7.06
N THR A 128 -4.31 -7.22 7.07
CA THR A 128 -3.90 -6.51 8.29
C THR A 128 -3.91 -5.02 8.00
N LEU A 129 -4.51 -4.23 8.92
CA LEU A 129 -4.49 -2.78 8.88
C LEU A 129 -4.42 -2.26 10.33
N THR A 130 -3.24 -1.82 10.75
CA THR A 130 -3.01 -1.20 12.05
C THR A 130 -2.62 0.27 11.87
N ALA A 131 -2.22 0.94 12.95
CA ALA A 131 -1.66 2.29 12.84
C ALA A 131 -0.32 2.31 12.08
N THR A 132 0.44 1.21 12.14
CA THR A 132 1.83 1.10 11.65
C THR A 132 2.00 0.12 10.52
N ASP A 133 1.13 -0.88 10.40
CA ASP A 133 1.30 -2.05 9.53
C ASP A 133 0.10 -2.22 8.60
N LEU A 134 0.40 -2.64 7.38
CA LEU A 134 -0.58 -2.95 6.36
C LEU A 134 -0.10 -4.18 5.59
N ILE A 135 -0.94 -5.21 5.49
CA ILE A 135 -0.67 -6.37 4.64
C ILE A 135 -1.77 -6.46 3.59
N ILE A 136 -1.37 -6.43 2.33
CA ILE A 136 -2.25 -6.54 1.17
C ILE A 136 -1.96 -7.87 0.50
N ARG A 137 -2.97 -8.72 0.34
CA ARG A 137 -2.87 -9.97 -0.40
C ARG A 137 -3.49 -9.81 -1.78
N ALA A 138 -2.69 -9.99 -2.83
CA ALA A 138 -3.12 -9.96 -4.22
C ALA A 138 -2.53 -11.18 -4.94
N GLU A 139 -3.31 -11.85 -5.78
CA GLU A 139 -2.84 -12.96 -6.63
C GLU A 139 -2.05 -14.06 -5.88
N GLY A 140 -2.40 -14.32 -4.62
CA GLY A 140 -1.74 -15.34 -3.79
C GLY A 140 -0.44 -14.92 -3.10
N ARG A 141 -0.02 -13.65 -3.23
CA ARG A 141 1.18 -13.09 -2.58
C ARG A 141 0.85 -11.94 -1.64
N ASP A 142 1.72 -11.74 -0.65
CA ASP A 142 1.61 -10.68 0.34
C ASP A 142 2.54 -9.50 0.00
N ILE A 143 1.95 -8.31 0.00
CA ILE A 143 2.65 -7.03 -0.04
C ILE A 143 2.64 -6.51 1.39
N VAL A 144 3.83 -6.38 1.96
CA VAL A 144 4.02 -5.97 3.35
C VAL A 144 4.34 -4.49 3.38
N CYS A 145 3.57 -3.72 4.14
CA CYS A 145 3.71 -2.28 4.22
C CYS A 145 3.85 -1.80 5.67
N SER A 146 4.64 -0.76 5.87
CA SER A 146 4.80 -0.06 7.14
C SER A 146 4.79 1.45 6.97
N ARG A 147 4.35 2.16 8.01
CA ARG A 147 4.53 3.62 8.12
C ARG A 147 6.00 4.00 8.33
N ASP A 148 6.80 3.10 8.89
CA ASP A 148 8.24 3.30 9.07
C ASP A 148 9.01 2.59 7.96
N ALA A 149 9.70 3.37 7.12
CA ALA A 149 10.52 2.85 6.03
C ALA A 149 11.66 1.95 6.51
N ALA A 150 12.17 2.17 7.74
CA ALA A 150 13.31 1.40 8.29
C ALA A 150 12.95 -0.07 8.55
N TYR A 151 11.67 -0.37 8.72
CA TYR A 151 11.17 -1.71 9.06
C TYR A 151 11.23 -2.70 7.88
N LEU A 152 11.36 -2.22 6.64
CA LEU A 152 11.39 -3.07 5.44
C LEU A 152 12.81 -3.43 4.97
N GLY A 153 13.84 -3.03 5.74
CA GLY A 153 15.26 -3.14 5.37
C GLY A 153 16.15 -3.79 6.42
N SER A 154 15.59 -4.59 7.34
CA SER A 154 16.34 -5.46 8.27
C SER A 154 16.38 -6.90 7.80
#